data_AF-A0A067EL33-F1
#
_entry.id   AF-A0A067EL33-F1
#
_cell.length_a   1.000
_cell.length_b   1.000
_cell.length_c   1.000
_cell.angle_alpha   90.00
_cell.angle_beta   90.00
_cell.angle_gamma   90.00
#
_symmetry.space_group_name_H-M   'P 1'
#
loop_
_entity.id
_entity.type
_entity.pdbx_description
1 polymer ?
#
loop_
_entity_poly.entity_id
_entity_poly.type
_entity_poly.pdbx_seq_one_letter_code
_entity_poly.pdbx_strand_id
1 'polypeptide(L)'
;FIAMYATLASRDVDCCLIPESPFYLEGHGGLFEYIETRLKENGHMVIVIAEGAGQDLLAESIRSATQQDASGNKLLQDVGLWLSQKIKDHFAKEKKMPINLKYIDPTYMIRAVPSNASDNVYCTLLAQSCVHGAMAGYTGYTSGLVNGRQTYIPFYRIIEKQHHVVITDRMWARLLSSTNQPSFMNHKDVIEDKKEEELLTQIVNEDKKEEELPTKIPDISTEDNLVKKEIAA
;
A
#
# COMPACT_ATOMS: atom_id res chain seq x y z
N PHE A 1 -2.57 6.00 -2.09
CA PHE A 1 -2.59 7.34 -1.42
C PHE A 1 -3.66 8.31 -1.92
N ILE A 2 -3.69 8.67 -3.21
CA ILE A 2 -4.62 9.70 -3.74
C ILE A 2 -6.08 9.39 -3.38
N ALA A 3 -6.55 8.16 -3.64
CA ALA A 3 -7.90 7.72 -3.29
C ALA A 3 -8.22 7.88 -1.79
N MET A 4 -7.29 7.46 -0.91
CA MET A 4 -7.46 7.59 0.54
C MET A 4 -7.58 9.05 0.98
N TYR A 5 -6.66 9.91 0.55
CA TYR A 5 -6.67 11.33 0.93
C TYR A 5 -7.88 12.07 0.33
N ALA A 6 -8.27 11.77 -0.91
CA ALA A 6 -9.45 12.36 -1.54
C ALA A 6 -10.74 11.97 -0.80
N THR A 7 -10.87 10.70 -0.41
CA THR A 7 -12.00 10.19 0.38
C THR A 7 -12.08 10.90 1.74
N LEU A 8 -10.96 10.97 2.46
CA LEU A 8 -10.88 11.66 3.75
C LEU A 8 -11.20 13.15 3.67
N ALA A 9 -10.76 13.81 2.60
CA ALA A 9 -10.99 15.23 2.37
C ALA A 9 -12.44 15.52 1.99
N SER A 10 -13.03 14.68 1.11
CA SER A 10 -14.39 14.87 0.61
C SER A 10 -15.45 14.53 1.64
N ARG A 11 -15.26 13.47 2.45
CA ARG A 11 -16.23 12.94 3.43
C ARG A 11 -17.60 12.50 2.88
N ASP A 12 -17.85 12.69 1.59
CA ASP A 12 -19.08 12.26 0.90
C ASP A 12 -18.94 10.88 0.22
N VAL A 13 -17.83 10.19 0.46
CA VAL A 13 -17.52 8.90 -0.16
C VAL A 13 -17.93 7.77 0.77
N ASP A 14 -18.74 6.82 0.30
CA ASP A 14 -19.21 5.67 1.09
C ASP A 14 -18.27 4.47 1.06
N CYS A 15 -17.44 4.36 0.01
CA CYS A 15 -16.51 3.26 -0.18
C CYS A 15 -15.23 3.72 -0.89
N CYS A 16 -14.07 3.40 -0.32
CA CYS A 16 -12.76 3.60 -0.93
C CYS A 16 -12.06 2.25 -1.12
N LEU A 17 -11.71 1.94 -2.37
CA LEU A 17 -10.99 0.73 -2.77
C LEU A 17 -9.56 1.11 -3.20
N ILE A 18 -8.57 0.49 -2.57
CA ILE A 18 -7.14 0.71 -2.80
C ILE A 18 -6.43 -0.62 -3.08
N PRO A 19 -5.31 -0.66 -3.82
CA PRO A 19 -4.60 -1.90 -4.11
C PRO A 19 -4.12 -2.63 -2.86
N GLU A 20 -3.82 -1.91 -1.78
CA GLU A 20 -3.34 -2.52 -0.55
C GLU A 20 -4.43 -3.31 0.20
N SER A 21 -5.71 -2.94 0.04
CA SER A 21 -6.83 -3.59 0.74
C SER A 21 -7.57 -4.52 -0.22
N PRO A 22 -7.40 -5.85 -0.12
CA PRO A 22 -8.14 -6.79 -0.96
C PRO A 22 -9.63 -6.74 -0.64
N PHE A 23 -10.43 -7.09 -1.64
CA PHE A 23 -11.89 -7.16 -1.54
C PHE A 23 -12.40 -8.22 -2.51
N TYR A 24 -13.63 -8.67 -2.30
CA TYR A 24 -14.34 -9.56 -3.22
C TYR A 24 -15.70 -8.97 -3.59
N LEU A 25 -16.23 -9.42 -4.74
CA LEU A 25 -17.44 -8.85 -5.32
C LEU A 25 -18.72 -9.50 -4.77
N GLU A 26 -18.79 -10.82 -4.85
CA GLU A 26 -19.98 -11.63 -4.59
C GLU A 26 -19.83 -12.44 -3.29
N GLY A 27 -20.93 -12.60 -2.54
CA GLY A 27 -20.95 -13.36 -1.29
C GLY A 27 -21.28 -12.48 -0.08
N HIS A 28 -21.46 -13.13 1.07
CA HIS A 28 -21.86 -12.46 2.30
C HIS A 28 -20.73 -11.57 2.84
N GLY A 29 -20.95 -10.26 2.93
CA GLY A 29 -19.96 -9.25 3.28
C GLY A 29 -19.18 -8.71 2.07
N GLY A 30 -19.58 -9.10 0.86
CA GLY A 30 -18.96 -8.65 -0.39
C GLY A 30 -19.36 -7.24 -0.78
N LEU A 31 -18.66 -6.71 -1.78
CA LEU A 31 -18.90 -5.34 -2.26
C LEU A 31 -20.34 -5.15 -2.76
N PHE A 32 -20.93 -6.13 -3.46
CA PHE A 32 -22.29 -5.98 -4.00
C PHE A 32 -23.37 -5.92 -2.92
N GLU A 33 -23.24 -6.70 -1.85
CA GLU A 33 -24.16 -6.66 -0.72
C GLU A 33 -24.07 -5.33 0.03
N TYR A 34 -22.84 -4.81 0.21
CA TYR A 34 -22.64 -3.50 0.81
C TYR A 34 -23.26 -2.38 -0.04
N ILE A 35 -23.08 -2.43 -1.37
CA ILE A 35 -23.70 -1.47 -2.30
C ILE A 35 -25.23 -1.49 -2.18
N GLU A 36 -25.82 -2.67 -2.15
CA GLU A 36 -27.28 -2.80 -2.03
C GLU A 36 -27.80 -2.24 -0.71
N THR A 37 -27.13 -2.55 0.40
CA THR A 37 -27.53 -2.09 1.73
C THR A 37 -27.49 -0.56 1.79
N ARG A 38 -26.40 0.05 1.31
CA ARG A 38 -26.25 1.50 1.26
C ARG A 38 -27.25 2.18 0.33
N LEU A 39 -27.52 1.61 -0.84
CA LEU A 39 -28.52 2.15 -1.76
C LEU A 39 -29.94 2.11 -1.16
N LYS A 40 -30.27 1.09 -0.36
CA LYS A 40 -31.58 1.01 0.33
C LYS A 40 -31.69 1.99 1.49
N GLU A 41 -30.60 2.20 2.24
CA GLU A 41 -30.57 3.12 3.39
C GLU A 41 -30.57 4.59 2.97
N ASN A 42 -29.66 4.94 2.04
CA ASN A 42 -29.34 6.34 1.72
C ASN A 42 -29.90 6.79 0.35
N GLY A 43 -30.32 5.86 -0.51
CA GLY A 43 -30.79 6.14 -1.87
C GLY A 43 -29.70 6.49 -2.88
N HIS A 44 -28.45 6.63 -2.44
CA HIS A 44 -27.28 6.93 -3.28
C HIS A 44 -26.02 6.31 -2.66
N MET A 45 -24.97 6.19 -3.47
CA MET A 45 -23.66 5.72 -3.02
C MET A 45 -22.55 6.26 -3.91
N VAL A 46 -21.43 6.66 -3.31
CA VAL A 46 -20.21 7.10 -4.00
C VAL A 46 -19.07 6.14 -3.69
N ILE A 47 -18.45 5.61 -4.74
CA ILE A 47 -17.30 4.69 -4.66
C ILE A 47 -16.10 5.35 -5.31
N VAL A 48 -14.98 5.42 -4.58
CA VAL A 48 -13.68 5.85 -5.09
C VAL A 48 -12.78 4.63 -5.22
N ILE A 49 -12.21 4.43 -6.40
CA ILE A 49 -11.41 3.24 -6.73
C ILE A 49 -10.06 3.72 -7.24
N ALA A 50 -8.98 3.21 -6.66
CA ALA A 50 -7.64 3.38 -7.21
C ALA A 50 -7.46 2.43 -8.41
N GLU A 51 -6.79 2.89 -9.46
CA GLU A 51 -6.54 2.13 -10.70
C GLU A 51 -5.92 0.73 -10.46
N GLY A 52 -5.06 0.62 -9.44
CA GLY A 52 -4.43 -0.65 -9.06
C GLY A 52 -5.30 -1.59 -8.22
N ALA A 53 -6.45 -1.14 -7.70
CA ALA A 53 -7.31 -1.97 -6.87
C ALA A 53 -7.99 -3.07 -7.70
N GLY A 54 -8.08 -4.29 -7.19
CA GLY A 54 -8.86 -5.37 -7.86
C GLY A 54 -8.28 -5.86 -9.20
N GLN A 55 -7.02 -5.57 -9.51
CA GLN A 55 -6.36 -6.06 -10.73
C GLN A 55 -6.26 -7.59 -10.78
N ASP A 56 -6.19 -8.26 -9.62
CA ASP A 56 -6.16 -9.72 -9.53
C ASP A 56 -7.52 -10.33 -9.93
N LEU A 57 -8.62 -9.77 -9.42
CA LEU A 57 -9.98 -10.18 -9.79
C LEU A 57 -10.26 -9.97 -11.29
N LEU A 58 -9.70 -8.89 -11.84
CA LEU A 58 -9.83 -8.57 -13.25
C LEU A 58 -9.09 -9.60 -14.11
N ALA A 59 -7.86 -9.95 -13.73
CA ALA A 59 -7.05 -10.97 -14.40
C ALA A 59 -7.65 -12.37 -14.33
N GLU A 60 -8.34 -12.73 -13.25
CA GLU A 60 -9.08 -13.99 -13.16
C GLU A 60 -10.28 -14.02 -14.11
N SER A 61 -11.00 -12.89 -14.22
CA SER A 61 -12.22 -12.80 -15.01
C SER A 61 -11.96 -12.72 -16.52
N ILE A 62 -10.86 -12.09 -16.92
CA ILE A 62 -10.43 -11.95 -18.31
C ILE A 62 -9.17 -12.78 -18.44
N ARG A 63 -9.27 -14.01 -18.97
CA ARG A 63 -8.13 -14.91 -19.28
C ARG A 63 -7.22 -14.33 -20.38
N SER A 64 -6.73 -13.10 -20.21
CA SER A 64 -5.93 -12.37 -21.18
C SER A 64 -4.49 -12.29 -20.72
N ALA A 65 -3.59 -12.59 -21.66
CA ALA A 65 -2.15 -12.45 -21.50
C ALA A 65 -1.77 -11.07 -20.95
N THR A 66 -0.83 -11.06 -20.01
CA THR A 66 -0.16 -9.88 -19.47
C THR A 66 0.39 -9.03 -20.61
N GLN A 67 -0.37 -8.04 -21.06
CA GLN A 67 0.12 -7.08 -22.04
C GLN A 67 1.13 -6.16 -21.34
N GLN A 68 2.28 -5.95 -21.96
CA GLN A 68 3.28 -5.00 -21.48
C GLN A 68 3.24 -3.76 -22.37
N ASP A 69 3.43 -2.58 -21.76
CA ASP A 69 3.63 -1.35 -22.51
C ASP A 69 5.01 -1.33 -23.19
N ALA A 70 5.27 -0.33 -24.04
CA ALA A 70 6.56 -0.16 -24.71
C ALA A 70 7.73 0.12 -23.74
N SER A 71 7.44 0.38 -22.46
CA SER A 71 8.41 0.65 -21.40
C SER A 71 8.65 -0.58 -20.50
N GLY A 72 7.98 -1.71 -20.75
CA GLY A 72 8.08 -2.94 -19.98
C GLY A 72 7.18 -3.02 -18.74
N ASN A 73 6.30 -2.07 -18.51
CA ASN A 73 5.33 -2.12 -17.41
C ASN A 73 4.14 -3.02 -17.77
N LYS A 74 3.60 -3.74 -16.77
CA LYS A 74 2.33 -4.46 -16.92
C LYS A 74 1.23 -3.45 -17.23
N LEU A 75 0.57 -3.61 -18.38
CA LEU A 75 -0.56 -2.78 -18.76
C LEU A 75 -1.72 -3.10 -17.82
N LEU A 76 -2.08 -2.12 -17.01
CA LEU A 76 -3.26 -2.21 -16.15
C LEU A 76 -4.51 -2.13 -17.02
N GLN A 77 -5.47 -3.00 -16.73
CA GLN A 77 -6.77 -2.95 -17.37
C GLN A 77 -7.67 -1.98 -16.60
N ASP A 78 -8.65 -1.39 -17.27
CA ASP A 78 -9.57 -0.42 -16.66
C ASP A 78 -10.54 -1.11 -15.69
N VAL A 79 -10.12 -1.19 -14.42
CA VAL A 79 -10.92 -1.73 -13.31
C VAL A 79 -12.19 -0.92 -13.11
N GLY A 80 -12.14 0.40 -13.32
CA GLY A 80 -13.28 1.27 -13.10
C GLY A 80 -14.44 0.93 -14.03
N LEU A 81 -14.14 0.78 -15.33
CA LEU A 81 -15.12 0.36 -16.32
C LEU A 81 -15.58 -1.09 -16.10
N TRP A 82 -14.65 -2.00 -15.80
CA TRP A 82 -14.98 -3.40 -15.52
C TRP A 82 -15.91 -3.55 -14.32
N LEU A 83 -15.60 -2.90 -13.20
CA LEU A 83 -16.43 -2.98 -12.00
C LEU A 83 -17.80 -2.36 -12.24
N SER A 84 -17.86 -1.25 -12.98
CA SER A 84 -19.11 -0.60 -13.38
C SER A 84 -20.02 -1.55 -14.17
N GLN A 85 -19.46 -2.36 -15.08
CA GLN A 85 -20.21 -3.38 -15.82
C GLN A 85 -20.67 -4.51 -14.91
N LYS A 86 -19.79 -5.01 -14.03
CA LYS A 86 -20.11 -6.09 -13.08
C LYS A 86 -21.24 -5.71 -12.11
N ILE A 87 -21.21 -4.49 -11.59
CA ILE A 87 -22.29 -3.96 -10.75
C ILE A 87 -23.60 -3.92 -11.54
N LYS A 88 -23.60 -3.36 -12.76
CA LYS A 88 -24.82 -3.32 -13.61
C LYS A 88 -25.37 -4.71 -13.88
N ASP A 89 -24.51 -5.67 -14.20
CA ASP A 89 -24.91 -7.05 -14.48
C ASP A 89 -25.52 -7.75 -13.26
N HIS A 90 -24.92 -7.58 -12.08
CA HIS A 90 -25.41 -8.18 -10.83
C HIS A 90 -26.82 -7.67 -10.48
N PHE A 91 -27.03 -6.35 -10.52
CA PHE A 91 -28.34 -5.75 -10.20
C PHE A 91 -29.41 -6.02 -11.28
N ALA A 92 -29.00 -6.18 -12.54
CA ALA A 92 -29.91 -6.57 -13.63
C ALA A 92 -30.36 -8.04 -13.55
N LYS A 93 -29.43 -8.96 -13.25
CA LYS A 93 -29.70 -10.41 -13.26
C LYS A 93 -30.37 -10.91 -11.98
N GLU A 94 -29.84 -10.53 -10.81
CA GLU A 94 -30.22 -11.20 -9.56
C GLU A 94 -31.36 -10.51 -8.82
N LYS A 95 -31.37 -9.17 -8.78
CA LYS A 95 -32.27 -8.43 -7.87
C LYS A 95 -33.29 -7.53 -8.56
N LYS A 96 -33.24 -7.41 -9.89
CA LYS A 96 -34.12 -6.56 -10.72
C LYS A 96 -34.29 -5.14 -10.15
N MET A 97 -33.24 -4.60 -9.54
CA MET A 97 -33.25 -3.24 -8.98
C MET A 97 -32.72 -2.28 -10.04
N PRO A 98 -33.52 -1.30 -10.52
CA PRO A 98 -33.05 -0.34 -11.50
C PRO A 98 -32.05 0.62 -10.82
N ILE A 99 -30.78 0.52 -11.20
CA ILE A 99 -29.70 1.41 -10.71
C ILE A 99 -29.26 2.39 -11.80
N ASN A 100 -29.00 3.65 -11.40
CA ASN A 100 -28.35 4.63 -12.26
C ASN A 100 -26.86 4.72 -11.89
N LEU A 101 -26.01 3.98 -12.63
CA LEU A 101 -24.56 4.00 -12.40
C LEU A 101 -23.87 4.94 -13.39
N LYS A 102 -23.17 5.94 -12.86
CA LYS A 102 -22.32 6.87 -13.59
C LYS A 102 -20.86 6.59 -13.26
N TYR A 103 -20.07 6.32 -14.29
CA TYR A 103 -18.63 6.18 -14.18
C TYR A 103 -17.97 7.52 -14.50
N ILE A 104 -17.02 7.94 -13.67
CA ILE A 104 -16.25 9.18 -13.85
C ILE A 104 -14.78 8.80 -13.74
N ASP A 105 -14.03 9.01 -14.82
CA ASP A 105 -12.58 8.90 -14.83
C ASP A 105 -11.94 10.30 -14.89
N PRO A 106 -11.45 10.84 -13.76
CA PRO A 106 -10.82 12.14 -13.71
C PRO A 106 -9.32 12.09 -14.02
N THR A 107 -8.75 10.96 -14.50
CA THR A 107 -7.30 10.78 -14.66
C THR A 107 -6.61 11.90 -15.43
N TYR A 108 -7.16 12.30 -16.59
CA TYR A 108 -6.60 13.42 -17.35
C TYR A 108 -6.83 14.76 -16.66
N MET A 109 -7.97 14.93 -15.99
CA MET A 109 -8.30 16.18 -15.30
C MET A 109 -7.33 16.44 -14.15
N ILE A 110 -7.05 15.45 -13.32
CA ILE A 110 -6.14 15.62 -12.17
C ILE A 110 -4.69 15.80 -12.60
N ARG A 111 -4.29 15.28 -13.76
CA ARG A 111 -2.91 15.38 -14.27
C ARG A 111 -2.64 16.64 -15.12
N ALA A 112 -3.67 17.23 -15.71
CA ALA A 112 -3.54 18.38 -16.61
C ALA A 112 -3.86 19.74 -15.95
N VAL A 113 -4.33 19.73 -14.70
CA VAL A 113 -4.61 20.96 -13.94
C VAL A 113 -3.30 21.63 -13.51
N PRO A 114 -3.21 22.97 -13.54
CA PRO A 114 -2.03 23.69 -13.06
C PRO A 114 -1.77 23.43 -11.57
N SER A 115 -0.50 23.40 -11.20
CA SER A 115 -0.05 23.22 -9.82
C SER A 115 -0.59 24.31 -8.88
N ASN A 116 -0.98 23.90 -7.67
CA ASN A 116 -1.37 24.83 -6.62
C ASN A 116 -0.14 25.58 -6.05
N ALA A 117 -0.38 26.58 -5.19
CA ALA A 117 0.70 27.40 -4.63
C ALA A 117 1.73 26.57 -3.84
N SER A 118 1.29 25.58 -3.06
CA SER A 118 2.16 24.70 -2.27
C SER A 118 3.05 23.85 -3.17
N ASP A 119 2.49 23.27 -4.24
CA ASP A 119 3.21 22.49 -5.23
C ASP A 119 4.20 23.36 -6.02
N ASN A 120 3.84 24.60 -6.34
CA ASN A 120 4.74 25.54 -7.01
C ASN A 120 5.99 25.85 -6.16
N VAL A 121 5.78 26.11 -4.86
CA VAL A 121 6.88 26.31 -3.91
C VAL A 121 7.72 25.04 -3.81
N TYR A 122 7.07 23.87 -3.66
CA TYR A 122 7.76 22.60 -3.52
C TYR A 122 8.59 22.24 -4.77
N CYS A 123 8.03 22.37 -5.97
CA CYS A 123 8.74 22.15 -7.24
C CYS A 123 9.93 23.09 -7.39
N THR A 124 9.80 24.35 -6.96
CA THR A 124 10.90 25.32 -6.99
C THR A 124 12.04 24.91 -6.06
N LEU A 125 11.73 24.52 -4.82
CA LEU A 125 12.72 24.07 -3.84
C LEU A 125 13.41 22.78 -4.28
N LEU A 126 12.66 21.83 -4.85
CA LEU A 126 13.20 20.62 -5.46
C LEU A 126 14.20 20.95 -6.58
N ALA A 127 13.80 21.81 -7.53
CA ALA A 127 14.64 22.19 -8.66
C ALA A 127 15.94 22.86 -8.21
N GLN A 128 15.85 23.86 -7.31
CA GLN A 128 17.03 24.54 -6.76
C GLN A 128 17.97 23.58 -6.06
N SER A 129 17.43 22.63 -5.29
CA SER A 129 18.23 21.65 -4.55
C SER A 129 18.96 20.68 -5.48
N CYS A 130 18.30 20.25 -6.56
CA CYS A 130 18.93 19.45 -7.61
C CYS A 130 20.04 20.22 -8.34
N VAL A 131 19.84 21.51 -8.62
CA VAL A 131 20.89 22.36 -9.22
C VAL A 131 22.08 22.49 -8.29
N HIS A 132 21.85 22.81 -7.01
CA HIS A 132 22.94 22.92 -6.02
C HIS A 132 23.72 21.63 -5.86
N GLY A 133 23.05 20.47 -5.76
CA GLY A 133 23.75 19.20 -5.63
C GLY A 133 24.51 18.82 -6.90
N ALA A 134 23.98 19.13 -8.08
CA ALA A 134 24.70 18.94 -9.35
C ALA A 134 25.95 19.84 -9.44
N MET A 135 25.84 21.12 -9.03
CA MET A 135 26.96 22.05 -8.99
C MET A 135 28.03 21.68 -7.94
N ALA A 136 27.63 20.98 -6.87
CA ALA A 136 28.54 20.40 -5.89
C ALA A 136 29.26 19.12 -6.41
N GLY A 137 28.91 18.63 -7.61
CA GLY A 137 29.48 17.44 -8.21
C GLY A 137 28.79 16.13 -7.81
N TYR A 138 27.63 16.18 -7.15
CA TYR A 138 26.86 14.97 -6.85
C TYR A 138 26.13 14.45 -8.09
N THR A 139 26.11 13.13 -8.24
CA THR A 139 25.43 12.41 -9.33
C THR A 139 24.69 11.19 -8.78
N GLY A 140 23.74 10.65 -9.54
CA GLY A 140 23.01 9.44 -9.15
C GLY A 140 22.07 9.61 -7.95
N TYR A 141 21.54 10.82 -7.73
CA TYR A 141 20.66 11.13 -6.61
C TYR A 141 19.39 11.85 -7.09
N THR A 142 18.32 11.77 -6.29
CA THR A 142 17.16 12.66 -6.38
C THR A 142 17.11 13.59 -5.18
N SER A 143 16.49 14.76 -5.32
CA SER A 143 16.14 15.59 -4.18
C SER A 143 14.71 15.28 -3.72
N GLY A 144 14.49 15.24 -2.41
CA GLY A 144 13.18 14.99 -1.82
C GLY A 144 13.08 15.48 -0.39
N LEU A 145 11.84 15.66 0.08
CA LEU A 145 11.56 16.03 1.46
C LEU A 145 11.51 14.78 2.34
N VAL A 146 12.36 14.73 3.37
CA VAL A 146 12.35 13.67 4.40
C VAL A 146 12.25 14.35 5.76
N ASN A 147 11.18 14.05 6.51
CA ASN A 147 10.89 14.66 7.81
C ASN A 147 10.99 16.19 7.81
N GLY A 148 10.47 16.84 6.76
CA GLY A 148 10.44 18.29 6.63
C GLY A 148 11.77 18.94 6.25
N ARG A 149 12.80 18.15 5.92
CA ARG A 149 14.10 18.64 5.44
C ARG A 149 14.35 18.20 4.01
N GLN A 150 14.95 19.10 3.23
CA GLN A 150 15.37 18.80 1.88
C GLN A 150 16.62 17.92 1.91
N THR A 151 16.56 16.78 1.26
CA THR A 151 17.62 15.76 1.32
C THR A 151 17.98 15.26 -0.07
N TYR A 152 19.20 14.73 -0.19
CA TYR A 152 19.68 14.03 -1.37
C TYR A 152 19.59 12.53 -1.11
N ILE A 153 18.85 11.83 -1.96
CA ILE A 153 18.56 10.41 -1.80
C ILE A 153 19.17 9.68 -3.00
N PRO A 154 20.12 8.75 -2.78
CA PRO A 154 20.72 7.98 -3.87
C PRO A 154 19.71 7.09 -4.59
N PHE A 155 19.84 6.94 -5.92
CA PHE A 155 18.90 6.15 -6.73
C PHE A 155 18.73 4.71 -6.26
N TYR A 156 19.83 4.05 -5.87
CA TYR A 156 19.77 2.65 -5.42
C TYR A 156 18.87 2.47 -4.18
N ARG A 157 18.77 3.47 -3.30
CA ARG A 157 17.85 3.41 -2.15
C ARG A 157 16.39 3.65 -2.51
N ILE A 158 16.13 4.42 -3.56
CA ILE A 158 14.75 4.77 -3.97
C ILE A 158 14.09 3.58 -4.67
N ILE A 159 14.85 2.86 -5.48
CA ILE A 159 14.35 1.70 -6.22
C ILE A 159 14.18 0.45 -5.35
N GLU A 160 14.79 0.41 -4.17
CA GLU A 160 14.72 -0.74 -3.25
C GLU A 160 13.30 -1.00 -2.72
N LYS A 161 12.53 0.06 -2.42
CA LYS A 161 11.22 -0.06 -1.79
C LYS A 161 10.23 0.94 -2.35
N GLN A 162 9.01 0.47 -2.59
CA GLN A 162 7.88 1.32 -2.91
C GLN A 162 7.13 1.71 -1.64
N HIS A 163 6.59 2.93 -1.65
CA HIS A 163 5.78 3.43 -0.55
C HIS A 163 4.32 3.02 -0.78
N HIS A 164 3.77 2.26 0.16
CA HIS A 164 2.39 1.75 0.13
C HIS A 164 1.58 2.31 1.29
N VAL A 165 0.26 2.39 1.11
CA VAL A 165 -0.64 2.75 2.21
C VAL A 165 -0.61 1.64 3.26
N VAL A 166 -0.26 1.99 4.49
CA VAL A 166 -0.29 1.05 5.61
C VAL A 166 -1.71 0.97 6.14
N ILE A 167 -2.37 -0.17 5.95
CA ILE A 167 -3.78 -0.41 6.32
C ILE A 167 -3.96 -0.36 7.85
N THR A 168 -2.92 -0.69 8.61
CA THR A 168 -2.93 -0.61 10.08
C THR A 168 -2.69 0.80 10.62
N ASP A 169 -2.39 1.77 9.75
CA ASP A 169 -2.10 3.13 10.19
C ASP A 169 -3.37 3.92 10.56
N ARG A 170 -3.17 4.94 11.40
CA ARG A 170 -4.19 5.87 11.88
C ARG A 170 -4.94 6.55 10.75
N MET A 171 -4.28 6.83 9.63
CA MET A 171 -4.93 7.48 8.49
C MET A 171 -5.96 6.59 7.82
N TRP A 172 -5.67 5.30 7.66
CA TRP A 172 -6.63 4.34 7.14
C TRP A 172 -7.77 4.10 8.13
N ALA A 173 -7.46 3.96 9.43
CA ALA A 173 -8.49 3.83 10.47
C ALA A 173 -9.45 5.03 10.50
N ARG A 174 -8.95 6.26 10.30
CA ARG A 174 -9.79 7.46 10.14
C ARG A 174 -10.69 7.39 8.93
N LEU A 175 -10.20 6.85 7.81
CA LEU A 175 -10.99 6.69 6.60
C LEU A 175 -12.13 5.72 6.86
N LEU A 176 -11.84 4.53 7.40
CA LEU A 176 -12.86 3.52 7.72
C LEU A 176 -13.91 4.08 8.69
N SER A 177 -13.49 4.85 9.69
CA SER A 177 -14.40 5.51 10.64
C SER A 177 -15.26 6.60 9.99
N SER A 178 -14.75 7.26 8.93
CA SER A 178 -15.49 8.30 8.21
C SER A 178 -16.48 7.71 7.21
N THR A 179 -16.11 6.63 6.51
CA THR A 179 -16.97 6.00 5.49
C THR A 179 -17.91 4.95 6.09
N ASN A 180 -17.62 4.46 7.30
CA ASN A 180 -18.28 3.30 7.91
C ASN A 180 -18.32 2.08 6.97
N GLN A 181 -17.34 1.95 6.07
CA GLN A 181 -17.24 0.80 5.18
C GLN A 181 -16.72 -0.42 5.96
N PRO A 182 -17.25 -1.63 5.70
CA PRO A 182 -16.72 -2.85 6.29
C PRO A 182 -15.34 -3.19 5.70
N SER A 183 -14.60 -4.05 6.40
CA SER A 183 -13.50 -4.76 5.77
C SER A 183 -14.07 -5.83 4.84
N PHE A 184 -13.78 -5.74 3.55
CA PHE A 184 -14.19 -6.74 2.55
C PHE A 184 -13.30 -7.99 2.54
N MET A 185 -12.78 -8.38 3.71
CA MET A 185 -11.98 -9.59 3.87
C MET A 185 -12.91 -10.80 3.95
N ASN A 186 -12.58 -11.89 3.25
CA ASN A 186 -13.35 -13.12 3.36
C ASN A 186 -13.05 -13.80 4.71
N HIS A 187 -14.04 -14.46 5.32
CA HIS A 187 -13.84 -15.10 6.63
C HIS A 187 -12.79 -16.23 6.59
N LYS A 188 -12.49 -16.78 5.40
CA LYS A 188 -11.42 -17.75 5.17
C LYS A 188 -10.04 -17.08 5.15
N ASP A 189 -9.92 -15.95 4.46
CA ASP A 189 -8.67 -15.18 4.36
C ASP A 189 -8.26 -14.62 5.73
N VAL A 190 -9.21 -14.18 6.55
CA VAL A 190 -8.94 -13.76 7.95
C VAL A 190 -8.41 -14.90 8.83
N ILE A 191 -8.76 -16.15 8.52
CA ILE A 191 -8.24 -17.34 9.24
C ILE A 191 -6.86 -17.73 8.71
N GLU A 192 -6.61 -17.57 7.41
CA GLU A 192 -5.30 -17.79 6.80
C GLU A 192 -4.28 -16.73 7.22
N ASP A 193 -4.63 -15.45 7.20
CA ASP A 193 -3.80 -14.33 7.69
C ASP A 193 -3.47 -14.51 9.18
N LYS A 194 -4.44 -14.92 10.00
CA LYS A 194 -4.18 -15.22 11.43
C LYS A 194 -3.24 -16.40 11.62
N LYS A 195 -3.38 -17.44 10.79
CA LYS A 195 -2.45 -18.58 10.81
C LYS A 195 -1.06 -18.20 10.34
N GLU A 196 -0.95 -17.33 9.34
CA GLU A 196 0.32 -16.85 8.81
C GLU A 196 1.03 -15.92 9.81
N GLU A 197 0.29 -15.02 10.47
CA GLU A 197 0.78 -14.23 11.62
C GLU A 197 1.19 -15.12 12.80
N GLU A 198 0.43 -16.17 13.12
CA GLU A 198 0.79 -17.15 14.16
C GLU A 198 2.04 -17.97 13.79
N LEU A 199 2.21 -18.35 12.52
CA LEU A 199 3.42 -19.02 12.05
C LEU A 199 4.65 -18.09 12.08
N LEU A 200 4.51 -16.85 11.62
CA LEU A 200 5.59 -15.86 11.64
C LEU A 200 6.01 -15.51 13.08
N THR A 201 5.06 -15.40 14.00
CA THR A 201 5.37 -15.19 15.42
C THR A 201 5.99 -16.41 16.07
N GLN A 202 5.65 -17.63 15.64
CA GLN A 202 6.34 -18.86 16.09
C GLN A 202 7.78 -18.91 15.59
N ILE A 203 8.03 -18.62 14.31
CA ILE A 203 9.39 -18.61 13.72
C ILE A 203 10.27 -17.56 14.40
N VAL A 204 9.76 -16.34 14.60
CA VAL A 204 10.49 -15.26 15.30
C VAL A 204 10.79 -15.61 16.77
N ASN A 205 9.95 -16.43 17.41
CA ASN A 205 10.17 -16.91 18.77
C ASN A 205 11.13 -18.12 18.83
N GLU A 206 11.24 -18.91 17.77
CA GLU A 206 12.24 -19.98 17.64
C GLU A 206 13.63 -19.40 17.38
N ASP A 207 13.76 -18.40 16.51
CA ASP A 207 15.02 -17.69 16.26
C ASP A 207 15.58 -17.03 17.55
N LYS A 208 14.70 -16.51 18.41
CA LYS A 208 15.08 -15.97 19.73
C LYS A 208 15.53 -17.03 20.74
N LYS A 209 15.09 -18.29 20.59
CA LYS A 209 15.52 -19.40 21.44
C LYS A 209 16.89 -19.94 21.03
N GLU A 210 17.25 -19.84 19.75
CA GLU A 210 18.59 -20.24 19.27
C GLU A 210 19.68 -19.23 19.68
N GLU A 211 19.35 -17.95 19.86
CA GLU A 211 20.28 -16.94 20.40
C GLU A 211 20.53 -17.06 21.93
N GLU A 212 19.69 -17.80 22.67
CA GLU A 212 19.81 -18.03 24.12
C GLU A 212 20.33 -19.44 24.50
N LEU A 213 21.35 -19.95 23.81
CA LEU A 213 22.14 -21.10 24.32
C LEU A 213 23.35 -20.60 25.13
N PRO A 214 23.55 -21.05 26.39
CA PRO A 214 24.57 -20.49 27.25
C PRO A 214 25.96 -20.96 26.82
N THR A 215 26.84 -20.01 26.47
CA THR A 215 28.29 -20.22 26.36
C THR A 215 28.85 -20.64 27.73
N LYS A 216 28.96 -21.95 27.97
CA LYS A 216 29.77 -22.50 29.06
C LYS A 216 31.24 -22.31 28.69
N ILE A 217 31.90 -21.38 29.36
CA ILE A 217 33.36 -21.27 29.41
C ILE A 217 33.87 -22.43 30.29
N PRO A 218 34.82 -23.27 29.85
CA PRO A 218 35.44 -24.25 30.73
C PRO A 218 36.51 -23.57 31.61
N ASP A 219 36.37 -23.74 32.93
CA ASP A 219 37.41 -23.42 33.92
C ASP A 219 38.67 -24.24 33.67
N ILE A 220 39.82 -23.56 33.50
CA ILE A 220 41.15 -24.18 33.56
C ILE A 220 41.93 -23.48 34.67
N SER A 221 42.07 -24.18 35.79
CA SER A 221 43.00 -23.82 36.86
C SER A 221 43.81 -25.06 37.25
N THR A 222 45.00 -25.24 36.68
CA THR A 222 46.25 -25.69 37.34
C THR A 222 47.37 -25.91 36.31
N GLU A 223 48.62 -25.70 36.73
CA GLU A 223 49.90 -25.83 35.98
C GLU A 223 50.21 -24.63 35.06
N ASP A 224 51.26 -23.81 35.21
CA ASP A 224 52.59 -24.05 35.76
C ASP A 224 53.29 -22.76 36.23
N ASN A 225 54.14 -22.95 37.25
CA ASN A 225 55.24 -22.06 37.64
C ASN A 225 56.30 -21.96 36.52
N LEU A 226 57.21 -20.97 36.64
CA LEU A 226 58.26 -20.57 35.68
C LEU A 226 57.70 -19.71 34.53
N VAL A 227 57.98 -18.43 34.36
CA VAL A 227 59.28 -17.75 34.39
C VAL A 227 59.03 -16.27 34.75
N LYS A 228 59.44 -15.85 35.94
CA LYS A 228 59.85 -14.46 36.19
C LYS A 228 61.34 -14.38 35.90
N LYS A 229 61.74 -13.75 34.79
CA LYS A 229 62.99 -12.96 34.65
C LYS A 229 63.12 -12.46 33.20
N GLU A 230 63.69 -11.26 33.07
CA GLU A 230 64.04 -10.52 31.85
C GLU A 230 62.80 -9.89 31.18
N ILE A 231 62.59 -8.57 31.27
CA ILE A 231 63.39 -7.52 30.64
C ILE A 231 63.45 -6.28 31.55
N ALA A 232 64.67 -5.94 31.99
CA ALA A 232 65.06 -4.60 32.43
C ALA A 232 66.53 -4.40 32.06
N ALA A 233 66.74 -3.77 30.91
CA ALA A 233 67.94 -3.02 30.52
C ALA A 233 67.52 -2.08 29.38
#